data_AF-A0A350IA71-F1
#
_entry.id   AF-A0A350IA71-F1
#
_cell.length_a   1.000
_cell.length_b   1.000
_cell.length_c   1.000
_cell.angle_alpha   90.00
_cell.angle_beta   90.00
_cell.angle_gamma   90.00
#
_symmetry.space_group_name_H-M   'P 1'
#
loop_
_entity.id
_entity.type
_entity.pdbx_description
1 polymer ?
#
loop_
_entity_poly.entity_id
_entity_poly.type
_entity_poly.pdbx_seq_one_letter_code
_entity_poly.pdbx_strand_id
1 'polypeptide(L)'
;MATSVYFNGAVRSEQDLYEDLVLESIKMFGQDVVYIPREQIYEDALLNETLNQYRHAFPIECFIENVEGFEGDGNLLSKFGLEIRDQGNFVIPAKRWDHVVGMNLASDLGHQSLSKPGEGDLIYMPMTDRIFEIKYVEPKNPFYQLADLPTYTLTAELFEYNDQNFDTGMPEIDNIELLYASAYSYTTTATANTNHFEIGEYVHQYTGSTDGGGTNINIIGKIAGYEAVDTETYTVTIVSPHQSTNGDGTFMQHAVHATRLLVGQTSGSSRQITVDLTGTTKTEYNRDPYADNDEFEFVGDDVIDFSESNPFGDP
;
A
#
# COMPACT_ATOMS: atom_id res chain seq x y z
N MET A 1 -25.40 13.11 -38.04
CA MET A 1 -25.49 13.87 -36.77
C MET A 1 -24.97 15.27 -37.06
N ALA A 2 -25.57 16.33 -36.53
CA ALA A 2 -25.11 17.68 -36.79
C ALA A 2 -23.74 17.90 -36.13
N THR A 3 -22.71 18.19 -36.91
CA THR A 3 -21.39 18.62 -36.42
C THR A 3 -21.41 20.12 -36.19
N SER A 4 -20.64 20.63 -35.22
CA SER A 4 -20.37 22.07 -35.16
C SER A 4 -19.72 22.51 -36.48
N VAL A 5 -20.13 23.66 -37.01
CA VAL A 5 -19.49 24.26 -38.21
C VAL A 5 -18.09 24.80 -37.85
N TYR A 6 -17.84 25.06 -36.57
CA TYR A 6 -16.61 25.66 -36.06
C TYR A 6 -15.57 24.65 -35.56
N PHE A 7 -15.92 23.36 -35.49
CA PHE A 7 -15.01 22.31 -35.04
C PHE A 7 -15.03 21.13 -36.01
N ASN A 8 -13.86 20.87 -36.59
CA ASN A 8 -13.54 19.69 -37.37
C ASN A 8 -12.69 18.74 -36.53
N GLY A 9 -13.31 17.64 -36.10
CA GLY A 9 -12.67 16.61 -35.29
C GLY A 9 -11.49 15.87 -35.93
N ALA A 10 -11.09 16.18 -37.17
CA ALA A 10 -9.91 15.63 -37.84
C ALA A 10 -8.65 16.51 -37.72
N VAL A 11 -8.76 17.76 -37.27
CA VAL A 11 -7.64 18.71 -37.19
C VAL A 11 -7.04 18.70 -35.78
N ARG A 12 -5.76 18.36 -35.67
CA ARG A 12 -5.06 18.22 -34.37
C ARG A 12 -5.10 19.48 -33.52
N SER A 13 -4.91 20.67 -34.09
CA SER A 13 -4.95 21.92 -33.32
C SER A 13 -6.33 22.22 -32.72
N GLU A 14 -7.41 21.73 -33.32
CA GLU A 14 -8.76 21.88 -32.78
C GLU A 14 -9.07 20.81 -31.72
N GLN A 15 -8.52 19.60 -31.87
CA GLN A 15 -8.53 18.58 -30.83
C GLN A 15 -7.77 19.07 -29.58
N ASP A 16 -6.58 19.63 -29.75
CA ASP A 16 -5.77 20.19 -28.67
C ASP A 16 -6.51 21.31 -27.92
N LEU A 17 -7.20 22.21 -28.65
CA LEU A 17 -8.00 23.27 -28.05
C LEU A 17 -9.18 22.72 -27.24
N TYR A 18 -9.83 21.66 -27.73
CA TYR A 18 -10.92 21.00 -27.03
C TYR A 18 -10.43 20.31 -25.75
N GLU A 19 -9.32 19.59 -25.83
CA GLU A 19 -8.65 18.99 -24.66
C GLU A 19 -8.28 20.04 -23.62
N ASP A 20 -7.70 21.17 -24.03
CA ASP A 20 -7.33 22.26 -23.12
C ASP A 20 -8.55 22.87 -22.43
N LEU A 21 -9.66 23.03 -23.15
CA LEU A 21 -10.90 23.56 -22.58
C LEU A 21 -11.51 22.59 -21.57
N VAL A 22 -11.50 21.29 -21.87
CA VAL A 22 -11.98 20.25 -20.93
C VAL A 22 -11.10 20.23 -19.69
N LEU A 23 -9.77 20.24 -19.84
CA LEU A 23 -8.83 20.30 -18.73
C LEU A 23 -9.04 21.55 -17.86
N GLU A 24 -9.24 22.72 -18.46
CA GLU A 24 -9.52 23.95 -17.70
C GLU A 24 -10.86 23.87 -16.95
N SER A 25 -11.88 23.26 -17.55
CA SER A 25 -13.17 23.05 -16.87
C SER A 25 -13.04 22.14 -15.64
N ILE A 26 -12.24 21.07 -15.73
CA ILE A 26 -11.97 20.17 -14.60
C ILE A 26 -11.12 20.86 -13.54
N LYS A 27 -10.18 21.73 -13.92
CA LYS A 27 -9.44 22.55 -12.94
C LYS A 27 -10.33 23.54 -12.18
N MET A 28 -11.37 24.08 -12.82
CA MET A 28 -12.28 25.03 -12.17
C MET A 28 -13.29 24.37 -11.23
N PHE A 29 -13.80 23.18 -11.59
CA PHE A 29 -14.92 22.54 -10.88
C PHE A 29 -14.58 21.19 -10.24
N GLY A 30 -13.45 20.60 -10.60
CA GLY A 30 -12.98 19.34 -10.04
C GLY A 30 -12.38 19.48 -8.65
N GLN A 31 -11.84 18.37 -8.17
CA GLN A 31 -11.16 18.25 -6.90
C GLN A 31 -9.73 17.74 -7.13
N ASP A 32 -8.83 18.13 -6.23
CA ASP A 32 -7.46 17.63 -6.23
C ASP A 32 -7.42 16.24 -5.57
N VAL A 33 -6.89 15.27 -6.30
CA VAL A 33 -6.65 13.91 -5.83
C VAL A 33 -5.19 13.54 -6.05
N VAL A 34 -4.69 12.56 -5.32
CA VAL A 34 -3.33 12.05 -5.49
C VAL A 34 -3.39 10.70 -6.18
N TYR A 35 -2.82 10.62 -7.38
CA TYR A 35 -2.68 9.39 -8.14
C TYR A 35 -1.42 8.66 -7.73
N ILE A 36 -1.56 7.38 -7.42
CA ILE A 36 -0.48 6.54 -6.92
C ILE A 36 -0.39 5.31 -7.84
N PRO A 37 0.60 5.26 -8.75
CA PRO A 37 0.74 4.13 -9.65
C PRO A 37 1.23 2.90 -8.90
N ARG A 38 0.71 1.72 -9.29
CA ARG A 38 1.21 0.45 -8.79
C ARG A 38 2.54 0.11 -9.43
N GLU A 39 3.42 -0.49 -8.64
CA GLU A 39 4.65 -1.12 -9.08
C GLU A 39 4.58 -2.61 -8.76
N GLN A 40 4.60 -3.45 -9.79
CA GLN A 40 4.48 -4.90 -9.63
C GLN A 40 5.87 -5.50 -9.42
N ILE A 41 6.12 -6.04 -8.23
CA ILE A 41 7.43 -6.65 -7.88
C ILE A 41 7.49 -8.09 -8.40
N TYR A 42 6.45 -8.86 -8.10
CA TYR A 42 6.41 -10.29 -8.35
C TYR A 42 5.00 -10.74 -8.76
N GLU A 43 4.93 -11.74 -9.61
CA GLU A 43 3.70 -12.42 -10.01
C GLU A 43 3.85 -13.90 -9.69
N ASP A 44 2.96 -14.41 -8.84
CA ASP A 44 2.82 -15.84 -8.65
C ASP A 44 1.90 -16.38 -9.75
N ALA A 45 2.49 -17.09 -10.71
CA ALA A 45 1.76 -17.70 -11.82
C ALA A 45 0.86 -18.88 -11.40
N LEU A 46 1.05 -19.47 -10.22
CA LEU A 46 0.23 -20.59 -9.71
C LEU A 46 -1.04 -20.09 -9.01
N LEU A 47 -0.91 -19.06 -8.19
CA LEU A 47 -2.02 -18.46 -7.44
C LEU A 47 -2.66 -17.28 -8.17
N ASN A 48 -2.04 -16.79 -9.25
CA ASN A 48 -2.43 -15.59 -9.98
C ASN A 48 -2.55 -14.36 -9.03
N GLU A 49 -1.62 -14.30 -8.09
CA GLU A 49 -1.47 -13.23 -7.12
C GLU A 49 -0.29 -12.34 -7.54
N THR A 50 -0.42 -11.04 -7.31
CA THR A 50 0.64 -10.08 -7.60
C THR A 50 1.04 -9.39 -6.31
N LEU A 51 2.35 -9.37 -6.04
CA LEU A 51 2.90 -8.55 -4.97
C LEU A 51 3.18 -7.17 -5.53
N ASN A 52 2.42 -6.19 -5.06
CA ASN A 52 2.46 -4.80 -5.52
C ASN A 52 3.05 -3.88 -4.44
N GLN A 53 3.74 -2.83 -4.87
CA GLN A 53 4.22 -1.74 -4.03
C GLN A 53 3.85 -0.37 -4.59
N TYR A 54 3.80 0.63 -3.72
CA TYR A 54 3.41 1.99 -4.06
C TYR A 54 4.45 2.98 -3.56
N ARG A 55 5.25 3.53 -4.50
CA ARG A 55 6.44 4.37 -4.17
C ARG A 55 6.35 5.81 -4.67
N HIS A 56 5.32 6.13 -5.45
CA HIS A 56 5.19 7.42 -6.09
C HIS A 56 3.78 7.96 -5.88
N ALA A 57 3.68 9.27 -5.69
CA ALA A 57 2.43 9.99 -5.54
C ALA A 57 2.44 11.23 -6.43
N PHE A 58 1.39 11.39 -7.22
CA PHE A 58 1.25 12.45 -8.21
C PHE A 58 -0.08 13.19 -8.02
N PRO A 59 -0.07 14.45 -7.57
CA PRO A 59 -1.29 15.24 -7.44
C PRO A 59 -1.85 15.59 -8.83
N ILE A 60 -3.12 15.32 -9.05
CA ILE A 60 -3.85 15.56 -10.29
C ILE A 60 -5.28 16.03 -10.01
N GLU A 61 -5.86 16.77 -10.94
CA GLU A 61 -7.24 17.23 -10.86
C GLU A 61 -8.20 16.19 -11.44
N CYS A 62 -9.26 15.88 -10.71
CA CYS A 62 -10.27 14.90 -11.09
C CYS A 62 -11.68 15.49 -10.90
N PHE A 63 -12.59 15.13 -11.80
CA PHE A 63 -14.01 15.36 -11.61
C PHE A 63 -14.68 14.08 -11.10
N ILE A 64 -15.41 14.18 -9.99
CA ILE A 64 -16.14 13.05 -9.42
C ILE A 64 -17.56 13.12 -9.98
N GLU A 65 -18.00 12.07 -10.68
CA GLU A 65 -19.36 12.05 -11.24
C GLU A 65 -20.41 11.76 -10.15
N ASN A 66 -20.04 10.99 -9.14
CA ASN A 66 -20.96 10.56 -8.09
C ASN A 66 -20.91 11.49 -6.87
N VAL A 67 -21.47 12.71 -6.99
CA VAL A 67 -21.56 13.70 -5.89
C VAL A 67 -22.91 13.63 -5.17
N GLU A 68 -23.96 13.11 -5.81
CA GLU A 68 -25.31 12.98 -5.23
C GLU A 68 -25.57 11.57 -4.70
N GLY A 69 -24.87 11.24 -3.62
CA GLY A 69 -25.10 10.03 -2.87
C GLY A 69 -24.35 8.85 -3.44
N PHE A 70 -23.54 8.23 -2.59
CA PHE A 70 -23.08 6.87 -2.78
C PHE A 70 -24.31 5.98 -3.02
N GLU A 71 -24.77 5.88 -4.26
CA GLU A 71 -25.48 4.70 -4.75
C GLU A 71 -24.43 3.58 -4.72
N GLY A 72 -24.14 3.11 -3.50
CA GLY A 72 -23.57 1.79 -3.31
C GLY A 72 -24.52 0.89 -4.07
N ASP A 73 -24.00 0.26 -5.13
CA ASP A 73 -24.76 -0.72 -5.88
C ASP A 73 -25.26 -1.74 -4.85
N GLY A 74 -26.57 -1.66 -4.59
CA GLY A 74 -27.20 -2.30 -3.45
C GLY A 74 -27.19 -3.79 -3.71
N ASN A 75 -26.22 -4.48 -3.11
CA ASN A 75 -25.99 -5.92 -3.15
C ASN A 75 -25.25 -6.43 -4.39
N LEU A 76 -23.93 -6.21 -4.43
CA LEU A 76 -23.04 -7.16 -5.08
C LEU A 76 -23.02 -8.44 -4.24
N LEU A 77 -23.72 -9.47 -4.72
CA LEU A 77 -23.67 -10.81 -4.15
C LEU A 77 -22.34 -11.47 -4.58
N SER A 78 -21.30 -11.31 -3.77
CA SER A 78 -20.06 -12.06 -3.92
C SER A 78 -20.32 -13.53 -3.55
N LYS A 79 -19.48 -14.46 -4.02
CA LYS A 79 -19.61 -15.91 -3.75
C LYS A 79 -19.57 -16.28 -2.25
N PHE A 80 -19.26 -15.31 -1.39
CA PHE A 80 -19.19 -15.45 0.07
C PHE A 80 -20.21 -14.61 0.85
N GLY A 81 -21.07 -13.79 0.20
CA GLY A 81 -22.08 -13.01 0.91
C GLY A 81 -22.50 -11.70 0.23
N LEU A 82 -23.25 -10.90 1.00
CA LEU A 82 -23.59 -9.52 0.67
C LEU A 82 -22.47 -8.63 1.18
N GLU A 83 -21.71 -8.03 0.27
CA GLU A 83 -20.65 -7.10 0.61
C GLU A 83 -21.03 -5.71 0.06
N ILE A 84 -21.06 -4.71 0.94
CA ILE A 84 -21.34 -3.33 0.56
C ILE A 84 -19.99 -2.65 0.42
N ARG A 85 -19.55 -2.41 -0.81
CA ARG A 85 -18.33 -1.66 -1.10
C ARG A 85 -18.68 -0.24 -1.52
N ASP A 86 -17.92 0.73 -1.01
CA ASP A 86 -17.97 2.10 -1.50
C ASP A 86 -17.27 2.13 -2.87
N GLN A 87 -18.01 2.50 -3.92
CA GLN A 87 -17.50 2.68 -5.27
C GLN A 87 -17.66 4.13 -5.73
N GLY A 88 -16.73 4.61 -6.55
CA GLY A 88 -16.74 5.95 -7.10
C GLY A 88 -16.30 5.98 -8.57
N ASN A 89 -16.91 6.88 -9.33
CA ASN A 89 -16.50 7.16 -10.71
C ASN A 89 -15.68 8.46 -10.76
N PHE A 90 -14.44 8.33 -11.23
CA PHE A 90 -13.44 9.38 -11.31
C PHE A 90 -13.14 9.70 -12.75
N VAL A 91 -13.34 10.95 -13.15
CA VAL A 91 -13.05 11.43 -14.50
C VAL A 91 -11.78 12.26 -14.47
N ILE A 92 -10.77 11.82 -15.21
CA ILE A 92 -9.44 12.45 -15.25
C ILE A 92 -9.15 12.93 -16.68
N PRO A 93 -8.62 14.14 -16.88
CA PRO A 93 -8.18 14.60 -18.20
C PRO A 93 -6.97 13.80 -18.70
N ALA A 94 -7.05 13.24 -19.90
CA ALA A 94 -6.00 12.38 -20.47
C ALA A 94 -4.66 13.11 -20.62
N LYS A 95 -4.70 14.34 -21.13
CA LYS A 95 -3.52 15.21 -21.29
C LYS A 95 -2.83 15.53 -19.96
N ARG A 96 -3.61 15.68 -18.89
CA ARG A 96 -3.07 15.96 -17.55
C ARG A 96 -2.37 14.75 -16.97
N TRP A 97 -3.02 13.58 -17.08
CA TRP A 97 -2.45 12.32 -16.66
C TRP A 97 -1.15 12.02 -17.40
N ASP A 98 -1.12 12.16 -18.73
CA ASP A 98 0.09 11.92 -19.52
C ASP A 98 1.25 12.83 -19.09
N HIS A 99 1.00 14.14 -18.90
CA HIS A 99 2.04 15.09 -18.52
C HIS A 99 2.57 14.92 -17.08
N VAL A 100 1.73 14.49 -16.14
CA VAL A 100 2.11 14.39 -14.72
C VAL A 100 2.55 12.98 -14.34
N VAL A 101 1.85 11.97 -14.85
CA VAL A 101 2.04 10.56 -14.53
C VAL A 101 2.82 9.93 -15.69
N GLY A 102 2.25 9.88 -16.89
CA GLY A 102 2.85 9.19 -18.05
C GLY A 102 4.31 9.57 -18.37
N MET A 103 4.66 10.85 -18.33
CA MET A 103 6.01 11.35 -18.60
C MET A 103 7.00 11.11 -17.45
N ASN A 104 6.51 10.98 -16.22
CA ASN A 104 7.35 10.87 -15.01
C ASN A 104 7.50 9.41 -14.54
N LEU A 105 6.63 8.51 -14.99
CA LEU A 105 6.82 7.07 -14.78
C LEU A 105 7.85 6.55 -15.79
N ALA A 106 9.07 6.30 -15.32
CA ALA A 106 10.06 5.59 -16.10
C ALA A 106 9.77 4.07 -16.08
N SER A 107 9.78 3.43 -17.25
CA SER A 107 9.65 1.97 -17.40
C SER A 107 10.74 1.18 -16.67
N ASP A 108 11.86 1.83 -16.36
CA ASP A 108 13.01 1.24 -15.68
C ASP A 108 12.76 0.96 -14.18
N LEU A 109 11.64 1.43 -13.62
CA LEU A 109 11.22 1.20 -12.24
C LEU A 109 10.10 0.15 -12.12
N GLY A 110 9.93 -0.76 -13.10
CA GLY A 110 8.94 -1.85 -13.00
C GLY A 110 7.48 -1.42 -13.23
N HIS A 111 7.26 -0.16 -13.58
CA HIS A 111 5.95 0.31 -14.01
C HIS A 111 5.61 -0.20 -15.41
N GLN A 112 4.37 -0.64 -15.61
CA GLN A 112 3.87 -0.90 -16.96
C GLN A 112 3.83 0.42 -17.73
N SER A 113 4.46 0.51 -18.91
CA SER A 113 4.34 1.65 -19.83
C SER A 113 2.92 1.74 -20.38
N LEU A 114 1.99 2.19 -19.53
CA LEU A 114 0.60 2.36 -19.91
C LEU A 114 0.46 3.74 -20.55
N SER A 115 -0.21 3.80 -21.70
CA SER A 115 -0.64 5.06 -22.33
C SER A 115 -1.93 5.61 -21.71
N LYS A 116 -2.36 5.03 -20.60
CA LYS A 116 -3.61 5.32 -19.87
C LYS A 116 -3.45 4.90 -18.40
N PRO A 117 -4.31 5.35 -17.48
CA PRO A 117 -4.35 4.82 -16.13
C PRO A 117 -4.41 3.28 -16.10
N GLY A 118 -3.67 2.67 -15.18
CA GLY A 118 -3.66 1.24 -14.98
C GLY A 118 -4.80 0.77 -14.07
N GLU A 119 -5.32 -0.42 -14.32
CA GLU A 119 -6.14 -1.13 -13.34
C GLU A 119 -5.23 -1.54 -12.16
N GLY A 120 -5.71 -1.39 -10.91
CA GLY A 120 -4.95 -1.63 -9.68
C GLY A 120 -4.11 -0.44 -9.19
N ASP A 121 -4.09 0.67 -9.94
CA ASP A 121 -3.54 1.95 -9.45
C ASP A 121 -4.47 2.54 -8.37
N LEU A 122 -3.90 3.36 -7.48
CA LEU A 122 -4.63 3.93 -6.36
C LEU A 122 -4.89 5.43 -6.55
N ILE A 123 -6.02 5.90 -6.02
CA ILE A 123 -6.41 7.31 -5.95
C ILE A 123 -6.65 7.65 -4.49
N TYR A 124 -5.80 8.52 -3.93
CA TYR A 124 -5.99 9.06 -2.59
C TYR A 124 -6.76 10.39 -2.65
N MET A 125 -7.78 10.48 -1.80
CA MET A 125 -8.60 11.67 -1.62
C MET A 125 -8.23 12.40 -0.33
N PRO A 126 -7.55 13.56 -0.41
CA PRO A 126 -7.14 14.30 0.79
C PRO A 126 -8.33 14.87 1.58
N MET A 127 -9.50 15.07 0.95
CA MET A 127 -10.68 15.61 1.63
C MET A 127 -11.34 14.59 2.58
N THR A 128 -11.34 13.31 2.20
CA THR A 128 -12.03 12.23 2.95
C THR A 128 -11.06 11.28 3.64
N ASP A 129 -9.76 11.42 3.38
CA ASP A 129 -8.69 10.54 3.85
C ASP A 129 -8.94 9.06 3.47
N ARG A 130 -9.40 8.86 2.23
CA ARG A 130 -9.74 7.55 1.68
C ARG A 130 -8.92 7.25 0.43
N ILE A 131 -8.53 5.98 0.30
CA ILE A 131 -7.84 5.46 -0.89
C ILE A 131 -8.82 4.59 -1.67
N PHE A 132 -8.88 4.81 -2.98
CA PHE A 132 -9.65 4.01 -3.91
C PHE A 132 -8.73 3.27 -4.88
N GLU A 133 -9.01 1.99 -5.13
CA GLU A 133 -8.33 1.18 -6.12
C GLU A 133 -9.11 1.17 -7.44
N ILE A 134 -8.44 1.50 -8.54
CA ILE A 134 -9.03 1.52 -9.88
C ILE A 134 -9.29 0.09 -10.34
N LYS A 135 -10.55 -0.32 -10.44
CA LYS A 135 -10.91 -1.66 -10.95
C LYS A 135 -11.03 -1.68 -12.46
N TYR A 136 -11.58 -0.62 -13.03
CA TYR A 136 -11.80 -0.55 -14.46
C TYR A 136 -11.58 0.86 -15.00
N VAL A 137 -10.91 0.92 -16.14
CA VAL A 137 -10.69 2.16 -16.89
C VAL A 137 -11.53 2.09 -18.14
N GLU A 138 -12.69 2.77 -18.14
CA GLU A 138 -13.53 2.88 -19.32
C GLU A 138 -12.82 3.77 -20.33
N PRO A 139 -12.34 3.23 -21.46
CA PRO A 139 -11.64 4.06 -22.41
C PRO A 139 -12.62 4.83 -23.30
N LYS A 140 -13.92 4.44 -23.38
CA LYS A 140 -14.87 4.95 -24.39
C LYS A 140 -16.36 4.83 -23.98
N ASN A 141 -16.93 5.87 -23.37
CA ASN A 141 -18.38 5.98 -23.17
C ASN A 141 -18.81 7.47 -23.23
N PRO A 142 -19.67 7.96 -24.15
CA PRO A 142 -20.25 7.37 -25.36
C PRO A 142 -19.47 7.73 -26.66
N PHE A 143 -19.91 7.15 -27.78
CA PHE A 143 -19.35 7.29 -29.14
C PHE A 143 -19.38 8.77 -29.62
N TYR A 144 -18.25 9.47 -29.54
CA TYR A 144 -18.11 10.84 -30.06
C TYR A 144 -17.79 10.86 -31.56
N GLN A 145 -18.09 11.99 -32.20
CA GLN A 145 -17.69 12.26 -33.58
C GLN A 145 -16.19 12.59 -33.70
N LEU A 146 -15.54 12.95 -32.60
CA LEU A 146 -14.08 13.01 -32.49
C LEU A 146 -13.54 11.58 -32.30
N ALA A 147 -12.47 11.26 -33.03
CA ALA A 147 -11.87 9.92 -33.03
C ALA A 147 -11.21 9.56 -31.69
N ASP A 148 -10.94 10.54 -30.83
CA ASP A 148 -10.30 10.37 -29.53
C ASP A 148 -11.00 11.16 -28.42
N LEU A 149 -10.98 10.60 -27.21
CA LEU A 149 -11.62 11.18 -26.03
C LEU A 149 -10.59 11.92 -25.18
N PRO A 150 -10.89 13.13 -24.71
CA PRO A 150 -9.96 13.92 -23.89
C PRO A 150 -9.90 13.47 -22.42
N THR A 151 -10.69 12.48 -22.01
CA THR A 151 -10.89 12.08 -20.61
C THR A 151 -10.91 10.57 -20.44
N TYR A 152 -10.42 10.10 -19.29
CA TYR A 152 -10.59 8.73 -18.81
C TYR A 152 -11.63 8.70 -17.70
N THR A 153 -12.59 7.79 -17.79
CA THR A 153 -13.52 7.49 -16.68
C THR A 153 -13.03 6.23 -15.99
N LEU A 154 -12.75 6.35 -14.70
CA LEU A 154 -12.21 5.28 -13.85
C LEU A 154 -13.29 4.90 -12.85
N THR A 155 -13.64 3.62 -12.82
CA THR A 155 -14.45 3.06 -11.74
C THR A 155 -13.49 2.48 -10.71
N ALA A 156 -13.56 3.01 -9.50
CA ALA A 156 -12.69 2.63 -8.40
C ALA A 156 -13.50 2.27 -7.15
N GLU A 157 -12.96 1.35 -6.34
CA GLU A 157 -13.56 0.88 -5.10
C GLU A 157 -12.67 1.24 -3.92
N LEU A 158 -13.20 1.31 -2.70
CA LEU A 158 -12.38 1.51 -1.51
C LEU A 158 -11.27 0.44 -1.44
N PHE A 159 -10.03 0.90 -1.28
CA PHE A 159 -8.86 0.02 -1.20
C PHE A 159 -8.85 -0.76 0.12
N GLU A 160 -8.49 -2.03 0.02
CA GLU A 160 -8.33 -2.93 1.15
C GLU A 160 -6.85 -3.31 1.26
N TYR A 161 -6.27 -3.05 2.43
CA TYR A 161 -4.87 -3.32 2.68
C TYR A 161 -4.61 -4.83 2.74
N ASN A 162 -3.61 -5.30 2.00
CA ASN A 162 -3.20 -6.70 1.96
C ASN A 162 -1.67 -6.78 1.88
N ASP A 163 -1.01 -6.29 2.93
CA ASP A 163 0.45 -6.32 3.13
C ASP A 163 1.30 -5.70 2.00
N GLN A 164 0.73 -4.74 1.25
CA GLN A 164 1.50 -3.98 0.28
C GLN A 164 2.40 -2.93 0.97
N ASN A 165 3.56 -2.66 0.37
CA ASN A 165 4.48 -1.64 0.87
C ASN A 165 4.12 -0.25 0.32
N PHE A 166 3.93 0.72 1.22
CA PHE A 166 3.69 2.12 0.89
C PHE A 166 4.90 2.98 1.30
N ASP A 167 5.56 3.60 0.32
CA ASP A 167 6.69 4.52 0.51
C ASP A 167 6.58 5.67 -0.51
N THR A 168 5.46 6.38 -0.46
CA THR A 168 5.11 7.44 -1.41
C THR A 168 5.78 8.78 -1.07
N GLY A 169 6.28 8.93 0.16
CA GLY A 169 6.83 10.18 0.70
C GLY A 169 5.75 11.13 1.24
N MET A 170 4.48 10.71 1.23
CA MET A 170 3.37 11.42 1.85
C MET A 170 2.95 10.68 3.13
N PRO A 171 3.18 11.28 4.32
CA PRO A 171 2.90 10.59 5.59
C PRO A 171 1.47 10.10 5.74
N GLU A 172 0.50 10.82 5.18
CA GLU A 172 -0.93 10.47 5.24
C GLU A 172 -1.22 9.13 4.56
N ILE A 173 -0.56 8.86 3.43
CA ILE A 173 -0.70 7.61 2.68
C ILE A 173 0.16 6.51 3.31
N ASP A 174 1.41 6.83 3.66
CA ASP A 174 2.37 5.85 4.17
C ASP A 174 1.97 5.30 5.57
N ASN A 175 1.19 6.07 6.34
CA ASN A 175 0.64 5.63 7.63
C ASN A 175 -0.35 4.47 7.52
N ILE A 176 -0.90 4.17 6.34
CA ILE A 176 -1.85 3.07 6.18
C ILE A 176 -1.25 1.72 6.56
N GLU A 177 0.02 1.50 6.20
CA GLU A 177 0.77 0.31 6.58
C GLU A 177 0.95 0.23 8.10
N LEU A 178 1.21 1.35 8.76
CA LEU A 178 1.37 1.37 10.22
C LEU A 178 0.05 1.08 10.97
N LEU A 179 -1.09 1.31 10.32
CA LEU A 179 -2.41 1.25 10.95
C LEU A 179 -3.12 -0.10 10.76
N TYR A 180 -2.93 -0.72 9.59
CA TYR A 180 -3.67 -1.90 9.16
C TYR A 180 -2.80 -3.13 8.96
N ALA A 181 -1.47 -3.00 8.91
CA ALA A 181 -0.60 -4.17 8.80
C ALA A 181 -0.54 -4.97 10.10
N SER A 182 -0.19 -6.25 9.95
CA SER A 182 0.06 -7.13 11.08
C SER A 182 1.26 -6.65 11.90
N ALA A 183 1.05 -6.46 13.20
CA ALA A 183 2.02 -5.89 14.11
C ALA A 183 2.71 -6.96 14.97
N TYR A 184 4.02 -6.81 15.14
CA TYR A 184 4.90 -7.70 15.92
C TYR A 184 5.59 -6.90 17.00
N SER A 185 5.43 -7.30 18.26
CA SER A 185 5.95 -6.53 19.40
C SER A 185 7.16 -7.20 20.04
N TYR A 186 8.16 -6.40 20.37
CA TYR A 186 9.43 -6.86 20.90
C TYR A 186 9.88 -5.97 22.07
N THR A 187 10.49 -6.57 23.10
CA THR A 187 11.21 -5.81 24.12
C THR A 187 12.65 -5.62 23.68
N THR A 188 13.10 -4.36 23.64
CA THR A 188 14.47 -3.99 23.36
C THR A 188 15.12 -3.29 24.53
N THR A 189 16.43 -3.52 24.70
CA THR A 189 17.24 -2.85 25.72
C THR A 189 18.23 -1.88 25.08
N ALA A 190 18.46 -0.75 25.74
CA ALA A 190 19.44 0.24 25.32
C ALA A 190 20.35 0.65 26.48
N THR A 191 21.66 0.65 26.23
CA THR A 191 22.70 1.02 27.21
C THR A 191 22.64 2.51 27.61
N ALA A 192 21.96 3.35 26.82
CA ALA A 192 21.74 4.76 27.11
C ALA A 192 20.40 5.23 26.56
N ASN A 193 19.75 6.19 27.24
CA ASN A 193 18.51 6.84 26.81
C ASN A 193 18.78 7.91 25.73
N THR A 194 19.46 7.51 24.66
CA THR A 194 19.83 8.36 23.53
C THR A 194 19.70 7.54 22.24
N ASN A 195 19.40 8.20 21.13
CA ASN A 195 19.21 7.53 19.84
C ASN A 195 17.99 6.59 19.86
N HIS A 196 16.81 7.20 19.88
CA HIS A 196 15.54 6.49 19.80
C HIS A 196 15.21 6.15 18.36
N PHE A 197 14.39 5.14 18.20
CA PHE A 197 13.81 4.83 16.92
C PHE A 197 12.78 5.90 16.53
N GLU A 198 12.67 6.17 15.24
CA GLU A 198 11.66 7.05 14.66
C GLU A 198 10.48 6.21 14.13
N ILE A 199 9.25 6.66 14.38
CA ILE A 199 8.05 5.99 13.86
C ILE A 199 8.06 6.07 12.33
N GLY A 200 7.75 4.96 11.67
CA GLY A 200 7.77 4.82 10.22
C GLY A 200 9.15 4.49 9.63
N GLU A 201 10.22 4.44 10.43
CA GLU A 201 11.54 4.10 9.90
C GLU A 201 11.68 2.59 9.62
N TYR A 202 12.49 2.26 8.62
CA TYR A 202 12.91 0.88 8.38
C TYR A 202 13.95 0.44 9.40
N VAL A 203 13.73 -0.74 9.96
CA VAL A 203 14.71 -1.46 10.79
C VAL A 203 15.15 -2.72 10.10
N HIS A 204 16.38 -3.12 10.37
CA HIS A 204 16.90 -4.39 9.90
C HIS A 204 17.60 -5.18 11.00
N GLN A 205 17.53 -6.50 10.90
CA GLN A 205 18.26 -7.43 11.75
C GLN A 205 18.92 -8.51 10.89
N TYR A 206 20.19 -8.78 11.14
CA TYR A 206 20.92 -9.80 10.41
C TYR A 206 20.37 -11.21 10.70
N THR A 207 20.10 -12.00 9.66
CA THR A 207 19.57 -13.38 9.79
C THR A 207 20.62 -14.40 10.25
N GLY A 208 21.92 -14.10 10.07
CA GLY A 208 23.01 -15.06 10.24
C GLY A 208 23.50 -15.70 8.94
N SER A 209 22.85 -15.42 7.81
CA SER A 209 23.18 -15.95 6.49
C SER A 209 23.63 -14.85 5.53
N THR A 210 24.54 -15.19 4.62
CA THR A 210 24.96 -14.31 3.53
C THR A 210 24.55 -14.90 2.20
N ASP A 211 24.19 -14.06 1.24
CA ASP A 211 23.99 -14.45 -0.15
C ASP A 211 25.31 -14.98 -0.76
N GLY A 212 25.23 -15.67 -1.91
CA GLY A 212 26.36 -16.10 -2.73
C GLY A 212 27.28 -14.96 -3.18
N GLY A 213 26.81 -13.69 -3.14
CA GLY A 213 27.64 -12.49 -3.31
C GLY A 213 28.40 -12.04 -2.05
N GLY A 214 28.20 -12.68 -0.90
CA GLY A 214 28.82 -12.30 0.38
C GLY A 214 28.11 -11.16 1.12
N THR A 215 26.95 -10.71 0.64
CA THR A 215 26.12 -9.69 1.30
C THR A 215 25.25 -10.33 2.38
N ASN A 216 25.16 -9.70 3.55
CA ASN A 216 24.30 -10.14 4.64
C ASN A 216 22.82 -10.14 4.23
N ILE A 217 22.12 -11.24 4.51
CA ILE A 217 20.66 -11.33 4.38
C ILE A 217 20.05 -10.82 5.70
N ASN A 218 19.17 -9.83 5.61
CA ASN A 218 18.57 -9.18 6.75
C ASN A 218 17.05 -9.42 6.77
N ILE A 219 16.46 -9.46 7.96
CA ILE A 219 15.03 -9.23 8.15
C ILE A 219 14.83 -7.72 8.18
N ILE A 220 13.88 -7.22 7.40
CA ILE A 220 13.52 -5.79 7.30
C ILE A 220 12.07 -5.64 7.74
N GLY A 221 11.77 -4.59 8.50
CA GLY A 221 10.40 -4.20 8.84
C GLY A 221 10.31 -2.70 9.12
N LYS A 222 9.10 -2.16 9.33
CA LYS A 222 8.88 -0.76 9.69
C LYS A 222 8.47 -0.62 11.15
N ILE A 223 8.92 0.43 11.82
CA ILE A 223 8.52 0.70 13.20
C ILE A 223 7.14 1.39 13.20
N ALA A 224 6.14 0.73 13.79
CA ALA A 224 4.82 1.31 14.00
C ALA A 224 4.65 1.96 15.39
N GLY A 225 5.35 1.43 16.40
CA GLY A 225 5.23 1.89 17.78
C GLY A 225 6.55 1.80 18.54
N TYR A 226 6.77 2.76 19.43
CA TYR A 226 7.94 2.78 20.29
C TYR A 226 7.60 3.40 21.64
N GLU A 227 7.63 2.58 22.70
CA GLU A 227 7.24 2.98 24.06
C GLU A 227 8.33 2.62 25.08
N ALA A 228 8.58 3.52 26.03
CA ALA A 228 9.50 3.27 27.14
C ALA A 228 8.78 2.55 28.28
N VAL A 229 9.24 1.35 28.63
CA VAL A 229 8.73 0.58 29.78
C VAL A 229 9.47 0.99 31.05
N ASP A 230 10.77 1.22 30.94
CA ASP A 230 11.64 1.73 32.01
C ASP A 230 12.81 2.53 31.39
N THR A 231 13.80 2.90 32.19
CA THR A 231 14.96 3.74 31.84
C THR A 231 15.84 3.09 30.74
N GLU A 232 15.90 1.76 30.72
CA GLU A 232 16.76 0.97 29.81
C GLU A 232 15.97 0.03 28.88
N THR A 233 14.66 -0.13 29.11
CA THR A 233 13.82 -1.13 28.43
C THR A 233 12.67 -0.46 27.68
N TYR A 234 12.46 -0.88 26.44
CA TYR A 234 11.50 -0.28 25.53
C TYR A 234 10.74 -1.35 24.77
N THR A 235 9.45 -1.13 24.57
CA THR A 235 8.63 -1.92 23.66
C THR A 235 8.71 -1.30 22.27
N VAL A 236 9.09 -2.11 21.28
CA VAL A 236 9.13 -1.75 19.87
C VAL A 236 8.09 -2.60 19.16
N THR A 237 7.22 -1.95 18.39
CA THR A 237 6.25 -2.62 17.53
C THR A 237 6.69 -2.44 16.08
N ILE A 238 6.84 -3.55 15.37
CA ILE A 238 7.32 -3.62 13.99
C ILE A 238 6.22 -4.22 13.13
N VAL A 239 5.99 -3.64 11.96
CA VAL A 239 5.02 -4.14 10.96
C VAL A 239 5.72 -4.62 9.70
N SER A 240 5.02 -5.48 8.96
CA SER A 240 5.43 -6.00 7.66
C SER A 240 6.86 -6.58 7.62
N PRO A 241 7.26 -7.43 8.59
CA PRO A 241 8.60 -8.01 8.58
C PRO A 241 8.74 -8.98 7.41
N HIS A 242 9.75 -8.76 6.58
CA HIS A 242 10.06 -9.62 5.45
C HIS A 242 11.57 -9.71 5.28
N GLN A 243 12.02 -10.72 4.56
CA GLN A 243 13.44 -10.86 4.26
C GLN A 243 13.86 -9.85 3.17
N SER A 244 15.09 -9.35 3.28
CA SER A 244 15.68 -8.45 2.30
C SER A 244 15.75 -9.07 0.91
N THR A 245 15.70 -8.23 -0.13
CA THR A 245 15.62 -8.62 -1.55
C THR A 245 16.75 -9.56 -2.03
N ASN A 246 17.87 -9.62 -1.31
CA ASN A 246 18.99 -10.54 -1.59
C ASN A 246 18.81 -11.95 -0.99
N GLY A 247 17.71 -12.22 -0.30
CA GLY A 247 17.37 -13.56 0.16
C GLY A 247 16.38 -14.28 -0.76
N ASP A 248 15.73 -15.33 -0.24
CA ASP A 248 14.69 -16.12 -0.90
C ASP A 248 13.29 -15.49 -0.86
N GLY A 249 13.15 -14.29 -0.29
CA GLY A 249 11.89 -13.56 -0.19
C GLY A 249 10.89 -14.22 0.76
N THR A 250 11.35 -15.17 1.58
CA THR A 250 10.50 -15.81 2.58
C THR A 250 10.10 -14.81 3.65
N PHE A 251 8.87 -14.96 4.14
CA PHE A 251 8.45 -14.28 5.35
C PHE A 251 9.38 -14.67 6.51
N MET A 252 9.95 -13.69 7.18
CA MET A 252 10.82 -13.88 8.34
C MET A 252 10.54 -12.80 9.37
N GLN A 253 10.41 -13.19 10.63
CA GLN A 253 10.24 -12.27 11.76
C GLN A 253 11.58 -11.94 12.42
N HIS A 254 11.62 -10.82 13.13
CA HIS A 254 12.75 -10.49 13.98
C HIS A 254 12.82 -11.47 15.15
N ALA A 255 14.04 -11.81 15.57
CA ALA A 255 14.26 -12.84 16.58
C ALA A 255 15.14 -12.34 17.73
N VAL A 256 14.89 -12.87 18.92
CA VAL A 256 15.76 -12.64 20.08
C VAL A 256 17.15 -13.21 19.81
N HIS A 257 18.19 -12.39 19.89
CA HIS A 257 19.57 -12.85 19.71
C HIS A 257 20.58 -11.97 20.44
N ALA A 258 21.64 -12.58 20.98
CA ALA A 258 22.64 -11.90 21.79
C ALA A 258 23.54 -10.92 21.00
N THR A 259 23.80 -11.20 19.72
CA THR A 259 24.75 -10.40 18.90
C THR A 259 24.13 -9.78 17.63
N ARG A 260 22.88 -10.14 17.29
CA ARG A 260 22.22 -9.64 16.08
C ARG A 260 21.28 -8.53 16.52
N LEU A 261 21.80 -7.32 16.45
CA LEU A 261 21.06 -6.13 16.87
C LEU A 261 20.01 -5.76 15.82
N LEU A 262 18.91 -5.20 16.30
CA LEU A 262 17.94 -4.46 15.51
C LEU A 262 18.51 -3.07 15.25
N VAL A 263 18.65 -2.68 13.98
CA VAL A 263 19.29 -1.43 13.58
C VAL A 263 18.32 -0.59 12.75
N GLY A 264 18.09 0.65 13.18
CA GLY A 264 17.28 1.65 12.47
C GLY A 264 18.07 2.29 11.35
N GLN A 265 17.43 2.44 10.19
CA GLN A 265 18.09 2.97 8.99
C GLN A 265 18.22 4.50 9.01
N THR A 266 17.24 5.20 9.60
CA THR A 266 17.23 6.68 9.65
C THR A 266 17.88 7.17 10.94
N SER A 267 17.46 6.61 12.08
CA SER A 267 17.99 6.97 13.40
C SER A 267 19.42 6.46 13.63
N GLY A 268 19.81 5.36 12.96
CA GLY A 268 21.05 4.65 13.28
C GLY A 268 21.03 4.03 14.69
N SER A 269 19.86 3.96 15.34
CA SER A 269 19.68 3.31 16.65
C SER A 269 19.96 1.82 16.50
N SER A 270 20.76 1.25 17.40
CA SER A 270 21.07 -0.18 17.42
C SER A 270 20.71 -0.76 18.78
N ARG A 271 19.80 -1.74 18.81
CA ARG A 271 19.28 -2.31 20.06
C ARG A 271 19.24 -3.82 20.04
N GLN A 272 19.42 -4.43 21.20
CA GLN A 272 19.26 -5.87 21.34
C GLN A 272 17.78 -6.17 21.61
N ILE A 273 17.20 -7.09 20.83
CA ILE A 273 15.91 -7.70 21.14
C ILE A 273 16.14 -8.70 22.26
N THR A 274 15.46 -8.50 23.40
CA THR A 274 15.61 -9.32 24.60
C THR A 274 14.44 -10.28 24.79
N VAL A 275 13.23 -9.87 24.43
CA VAL A 275 12.01 -10.68 24.54
C VAL A 275 11.17 -10.48 23.29
N ASP A 276 10.60 -11.57 22.79
CA ASP A 276 9.54 -11.55 21.79
C ASP A 276 8.20 -11.50 22.52
N LEU A 277 7.39 -10.48 22.24
CA LEU A 277 6.06 -10.28 22.82
C LEU A 277 4.94 -10.56 21.80
N THR A 278 5.28 -11.04 20.60
CA THR A 278 4.31 -11.43 19.57
C THR A 278 3.37 -12.50 20.14
N GLY A 279 2.05 -12.33 19.97
CA GLY A 279 1.02 -13.26 20.45
C GLY A 279 0.79 -13.32 21.97
N THR A 280 1.70 -12.76 22.78
CA THR A 280 1.59 -12.83 24.27
C THR A 280 0.94 -11.61 24.91
N THR A 281 0.92 -10.48 24.20
CA THR A 281 0.20 -9.27 24.60
C THR A 281 -0.66 -8.82 23.42
N LYS A 282 -1.95 -8.53 23.66
CA LYS A 282 -2.81 -7.91 22.65
C LYS A 282 -2.14 -6.64 22.15
N THR A 283 -1.71 -6.64 20.89
CA THR A 283 -1.08 -5.45 20.34
C THR A 283 -2.20 -4.49 19.96
N GLU A 284 -2.34 -3.36 20.67
CA GLU A 284 -3.44 -2.40 20.44
C GLU A 284 -3.34 -1.66 19.09
N TYR A 285 -2.45 -2.07 18.20
CA TYR A 285 -2.06 -1.29 17.02
C TYR A 285 -2.73 -1.71 15.73
N ASN A 286 -3.30 -2.92 15.63
CA ASN A 286 -4.24 -3.19 14.55
C ASN A 286 -5.57 -2.52 14.89
N ARG A 287 -5.87 -1.41 14.21
CA ARG A 287 -7.10 -0.63 14.45
C ARG A 287 -8.27 -1.08 13.58
N ASP A 288 -8.10 -2.15 12.80
CA ASP A 288 -9.21 -2.76 12.08
C ASP A 288 -10.20 -3.37 13.09
N PRO A 289 -11.46 -2.87 13.16
CA PRO A 289 -12.49 -3.39 14.06
C PRO A 289 -12.86 -4.85 13.82
N TYR A 290 -12.46 -5.41 12.68
CA TYR A 290 -12.76 -6.79 12.27
C TYR A 290 -11.55 -7.72 12.30
N ALA A 291 -10.36 -7.21 12.64
CA ALA A 291 -9.16 -8.02 12.77
C ALA A 291 -9.12 -8.74 14.12
N ASP A 292 -9.70 -9.94 14.17
CA ASP A 292 -9.70 -10.82 15.34
C ASP A 292 -8.45 -11.73 15.39
N ASN A 293 -7.47 -11.55 14.50
CA ASN A 293 -6.28 -12.40 14.40
C ASN A 293 -5.50 -12.46 15.73
N ASP A 294 -5.32 -11.32 16.39
CA ASP A 294 -4.65 -11.25 17.70
C ASP A 294 -5.43 -12.01 18.80
N GLU A 295 -6.77 -12.02 18.72
CA GLU A 295 -7.61 -12.77 19.66
C GLU A 295 -7.53 -14.28 19.38
N PHE A 296 -7.53 -14.68 18.10
CA PHE A 296 -7.38 -16.08 17.72
C PHE A 296 -6.01 -16.64 18.10
N GLU A 297 -4.92 -15.87 17.92
CA GLU A 297 -3.58 -16.30 18.33
C GLU A 297 -3.48 -16.46 19.85
N PHE A 298 -3.98 -15.48 20.62
CA PHE A 298 -3.96 -15.51 22.08
C PHE A 298 -4.78 -16.68 22.67
N VAL A 299 -5.94 -16.97 22.09
CA VAL A 299 -6.79 -18.09 22.53
C VAL A 299 -6.26 -19.43 22.01
N GLY A 300 -5.60 -19.46 20.85
CA GLY A 300 -5.10 -20.68 20.21
C GLY A 300 -4.07 -21.42 21.08
N ASP A 301 -3.19 -20.69 21.75
CA ASP A 301 -2.17 -21.25 22.66
C ASP A 301 -2.79 -22.01 23.85
N ASP A 302 -3.97 -21.61 24.32
CA ASP A 302 -4.70 -22.29 25.40
C ASP A 302 -5.45 -23.55 24.92
N VAL A 303 -5.66 -23.70 23.60
CA VAL A 303 -6.48 -24.76 23.01
C VAL A 303 -5.67 -26.01 22.66
N ILE A 304 -4.39 -25.89 22.28
CA ILE A 304 -3.56 -27.03 21.86
C ILE A 304 -2.21 -27.04 22.60
N ASP A 305 -2.10 -27.93 23.59
CA ASP A 305 -0.88 -28.14 24.38
C ASP A 305 0.10 -29.10 23.65
N PHE A 306 1.20 -28.54 23.12
CA PHE A 306 2.30 -29.30 22.52
C PHE A 306 3.45 -29.60 23.48
N SER A 307 3.28 -29.36 24.79
CA SER A 307 4.32 -29.58 25.80
C SER A 307 4.53 -31.06 26.15
N GLU A 308 3.56 -31.93 25.84
CA GLU A 308 3.71 -33.38 26.05
C GLU A 308 4.57 -34.01 24.96
N SER A 309 5.74 -34.53 25.35
CA SER A 309 6.59 -35.29 24.43
C SER A 309 5.87 -36.57 24.01
N ASN A 310 5.99 -36.92 22.72
CA ASN A 310 5.37 -38.11 22.15
C ASN A 310 5.70 -39.37 23.00
N PRO A 311 4.72 -39.97 23.70
CA PRO A 311 4.97 -41.08 24.63
C PRO A 311 5.34 -42.40 23.92
N PHE A 312 5.36 -42.41 22.58
CA PHE A 312 5.67 -43.58 21.76
C PHE A 312 6.91 -43.39 20.87
N GLY A 313 7.67 -42.30 21.04
CA GLY A 313 8.68 -41.87 20.06
C GLY A 313 10.16 -41.88 20.47
N ASP A 314 10.51 -41.85 21.75
CA ASP A 314 11.92 -41.87 22.18
C ASP A 314 12.37 -43.29 22.61
N PRO A 315 13.55 -43.78 22.16
CA PRO A 315 14.06 -45.12 22.43
C PRO A 315 14.54 -45.38 23.87
#